data_AF-A0ABD5G467-F1
#
_entry.id   AF-A0ABD5G467-F1
#
_cell.length_a   1.000
_cell.length_b   1.000
_cell.length_c   1.000
_cell.angle_alpha   90.00
_cell.angle_beta   90.00
_cell.angle_gamma   90.00
#
_symmetry.space_group_name_H-M   'P 1'
#
loop_
_entity.id
_entity.type
_entity.pdbx_description
1 polymer ?
#
loop_
_entity_poly.entity_id
_entity_poly.type
_entity_poly.pdbx_seq_one_letter_code
_entity_poly.pdbx_strand_id
1 'polypeptide(L)'
;MPAQQLFEKIRDALQNGAIIGDDDYQAKIDILQPLVDGFPLDLPVRLVSYQNHNGARDISDAVEAEVPYILGVRIRSNDQQGRLQVNAHPHVQANYLTLFADTVDTGVPAPLEGNFRADVVLYKRCP
;
A
#
# COMPACT_ATOMS: atom_id res chain seq x y z
N MET A 1 12.98 13.50 2.46
CA MET A 1 13.42 12.44 3.42
C MET A 1 13.26 11.07 2.75
N PRO A 2 14.05 10.03 3.11
CA PRO A 2 14.00 8.72 2.46
C PRO A 2 12.60 8.08 2.42
N ALA A 3 11.78 8.25 3.45
CA ALA A 3 10.41 7.73 3.50
C ALA A 3 9.47 8.37 2.46
N GLN A 4 9.62 9.67 2.20
CA GLN A 4 8.86 10.36 1.15
C GLN A 4 9.27 9.85 -0.25
N GLN A 5 10.57 9.66 -0.48
CA GLN A 5 11.06 9.17 -1.76
C GLN A 5 10.64 7.71 -2.02
N LEU A 6 10.60 6.87 -0.99
CA LEU A 6 10.03 5.52 -1.11
C LEU A 6 8.54 5.59 -1.49
N PHE A 7 7.77 6.43 -0.79
CA PHE A 7 6.36 6.63 -1.06
C PHE A 7 6.12 7.09 -2.50
N GLU A 8 6.87 8.10 -2.97
CA GLU A 8 6.80 8.61 -4.34
C GLU A 8 7.18 7.53 -5.37
N LYS A 9 8.26 6.77 -5.15
CA LYS A 9 8.64 5.68 -6.08
C LYS A 9 7.56 4.61 -6.20
N ILE A 10 6.93 4.23 -5.09
CA ILE A 10 5.86 3.24 -5.08
C ILE A 10 4.64 3.80 -5.79
N ARG A 11 4.23 5.04 -5.46
CA ARG A 11 3.14 5.74 -6.14
C ARG A 11 3.38 5.80 -7.66
N ASP A 12 4.56 6.21 -8.08
CA ASP A 12 4.90 6.37 -9.50
C ASP A 12 4.96 5.01 -10.21
N ALA A 13 5.46 3.95 -9.54
CA ALA A 13 5.42 2.60 -10.09
C ALA A 13 3.97 2.14 -10.32
N LEU A 14 3.08 2.36 -9.34
CA LEU A 14 1.66 2.02 -9.45
C LEU A 14 0.98 2.84 -10.57
N GLN A 15 1.29 4.13 -10.70
CA GLN A 15 0.79 4.99 -11.77
C GLN A 15 1.25 4.54 -13.17
N ASN A 16 2.44 3.95 -13.27
CA ASN A 16 3.00 3.43 -14.52
C ASN A 16 2.62 1.97 -14.81
N GLY A 17 1.62 1.42 -14.10
CA GLY A 17 1.10 0.09 -14.36
C GLY A 17 1.93 -1.06 -13.79
N ALA A 18 2.65 -0.84 -12.67
CA ALA A 18 3.28 -1.91 -11.88
C ALA A 18 2.27 -2.87 -11.20
N ILE A 19 1.06 -2.99 -11.78
CA ILE A 19 -0.07 -3.70 -11.20
C ILE A 19 -0.80 -4.42 -12.33
N ILE A 20 -1.11 -5.69 -12.07
CA ILE A 20 -1.95 -6.64 -12.81
C ILE A 20 -1.16 -7.69 -13.60
N GLY A 21 -1.26 -8.92 -13.09
CA GLY A 21 -1.45 -10.09 -13.93
C GLY A 21 -2.69 -10.84 -13.40
N ASP A 22 -3.55 -11.18 -14.35
CA ASP A 22 -4.80 -11.96 -14.27
C ASP A 22 -5.85 -11.57 -13.21
N ASP A 23 -7.02 -12.24 -13.32
CA ASP A 23 -8.40 -11.84 -12.99
C ASP A 23 -8.72 -11.29 -11.57
N ASP A 24 -7.74 -11.24 -10.67
CA ASP A 24 -7.97 -10.98 -9.24
C ASP A 24 -7.76 -9.53 -8.79
N TYR A 25 -7.38 -8.63 -9.70
CA TYR A 25 -7.25 -7.19 -9.45
C TYR A 25 -6.27 -6.82 -8.32
N GLN A 26 -5.26 -7.66 -8.02
CA GLN A 26 -4.33 -7.49 -6.90
C GLN A 26 -3.05 -6.71 -7.25
N ALA A 27 -2.50 -5.99 -6.26
CA ALA A 27 -1.12 -5.52 -6.32
C ALA A 27 -0.17 -6.72 -6.25
N LYS A 28 0.66 -6.91 -7.29
CA LYS A 28 1.73 -7.91 -7.27
C LYS A 28 2.82 -7.44 -6.32
N ILE A 29 2.75 -7.90 -5.08
CA ILE A 29 3.74 -7.59 -4.04
C ILE A 29 5.16 -7.92 -4.51
N ASP A 30 5.35 -8.99 -5.29
CA ASP A 30 6.66 -9.37 -5.86
C ASP A 30 7.29 -8.29 -6.77
N ILE A 31 6.49 -7.40 -7.37
CA ILE A 31 6.99 -6.28 -8.20
C ILE A 31 7.35 -5.08 -7.32
N LEU A 32 6.60 -4.86 -6.25
CA LEU A 32 6.75 -3.70 -5.36
C LEU A 32 7.81 -3.94 -4.27
N GLN A 33 7.99 -5.18 -3.81
CA GLN A 33 8.94 -5.55 -2.76
C GLN A 33 10.39 -5.18 -3.10
N PRO A 34 10.92 -5.40 -4.33
CA PRO A 34 12.26 -4.95 -4.69
C PRO A 34 12.47 -3.43 -4.59
N LEU A 35 11.42 -2.63 -4.76
CA LEU A 35 11.48 -1.17 -4.62
C LEU A 35 11.61 -0.74 -3.15
N VAL A 36 11.04 -1.54 -2.24
CA VAL A 36 11.15 -1.38 -0.79
C VAL A 36 12.53 -1.84 -0.33
N ASP A 37 12.97 -3.02 -0.76
CA ASP A 37 14.26 -3.62 -0.37
C ASP A 37 15.46 -2.80 -0.89
N GLY A 38 15.31 -2.17 -2.06
CA GLY A 38 16.31 -1.28 -2.64
C GLY A 38 16.35 0.11 -2.03
N PHE A 39 15.52 0.40 -1.01
CA PHE A 39 15.46 1.71 -0.38
C PHE A 39 16.28 1.74 0.92
N PRO A 40 17.29 2.63 1.05
CA PRO A 40 18.13 2.72 2.24
C PRO A 40 17.39 3.50 3.33
N LEU A 41 16.33 2.91 3.88
CA LEU A 41 15.72 3.41 5.09
C LEU A 41 16.52 2.88 6.28
N ASP A 42 16.83 3.77 7.22
CA ASP A 42 17.51 3.41 8.48
C ASP A 42 16.73 2.37 9.31
N LEU A 43 15.46 2.13 8.96
CA LEU A 43 14.55 1.23 9.66
C LEU A 43 13.74 0.40 8.65
N PRO A 44 13.42 -0.86 8.98
CA PRO A 44 12.70 -1.76 8.10
C PRO A 44 11.28 -1.26 7.80
N VAL A 45 10.85 -1.46 6.55
CA VAL A 45 9.50 -1.18 6.08
C VAL A 45 8.82 -2.50 5.74
N ARG A 46 7.61 -2.71 6.24
CA ARG A 46 6.75 -3.83 5.84
C ARG A 46 5.77 -3.39 4.77
N LEU A 47 5.87 -3.95 3.57
CA LEU A 47 4.88 -3.78 2.51
C LEU A 47 3.68 -4.71 2.75
N VAL A 48 2.46 -4.19 2.63
CA VAL A 48 1.21 -4.92 2.88
C VAL A 48 0.18 -4.63 1.78
N SER A 49 -0.48 -5.67 1.26
CA SER A 49 -1.59 -5.55 0.29
C SER A 49 -2.96 -5.62 0.97
N TYR A 50 -3.81 -4.63 0.73
CA TYR A 50 -5.14 -4.49 1.34
C TYR A 50 -6.26 -4.82 0.37
N GLN A 51 -6.24 -6.04 -0.15
CA GLN A 51 -7.20 -6.44 -1.16
C GLN A 51 -8.45 -7.15 -0.63
N ASN A 52 -8.40 -7.81 0.54
CA ASN A 52 -9.52 -8.51 1.20
C ASN A 52 -9.14 -8.93 2.64
N HIS A 53 -9.90 -9.82 3.30
CA HIS A 53 -9.68 -10.35 4.68
C HIS A 53 -8.21 -10.72 5.01
N ASN A 54 -7.41 -11.13 4.03
CA ASN A 54 -5.99 -11.42 4.21
C ASN A 54 -5.12 -10.17 4.48
N GLY A 55 -5.46 -9.02 3.90
CA GLY A 55 -4.71 -7.76 4.11
C GLY A 55 -4.88 -7.17 5.51
N ALA A 56 -6.00 -7.47 6.18
CA ALA A 56 -6.22 -7.16 7.59
C ALA A 56 -5.28 -7.96 8.51
N ARG A 57 -4.96 -9.21 8.13
CA ARG A 57 -4.02 -10.05 8.86
C ARG A 57 -2.58 -9.57 8.71
N ASP A 58 -2.15 -9.27 7.48
CA ASP A 58 -0.78 -8.82 7.23
C ASP A 58 -0.43 -7.51 7.94
N ILE A 59 -1.39 -6.59 8.08
CA ILE A 59 -1.16 -5.39 8.90
C ILE A 59 -1.13 -5.71 10.39
N SER A 60 -1.98 -6.63 10.86
CA SER A 60 -2.03 -7.02 12.26
C SER A 60 -0.70 -7.65 12.65
N ASP A 61 -0.20 -8.56 11.83
CA ASP A 61 1.11 -9.18 12.01
C ASP A 61 2.23 -8.13 12.00
N ALA A 62 2.16 -7.11 11.13
CA ALA A 62 3.13 -6.02 11.09
C ALA A 62 3.09 -5.12 12.33
N VAL A 63 1.90 -4.87 12.87
CA VAL A 63 1.67 -4.09 14.09
C VAL A 63 2.15 -4.87 15.32
N GLU A 64 1.84 -6.16 15.41
CA GLU A 64 2.27 -7.08 16.46
C GLU A 64 3.80 -7.28 16.46
N ALA A 65 4.42 -7.36 15.28
CA ALA A 65 5.87 -7.43 15.13
C ALA A 65 6.59 -6.08 15.33
N GLU A 66 5.84 -5.04 15.65
CA GLU A 66 6.33 -3.71 15.97
C GLU A 66 7.19 -3.04 14.88
N VAL A 67 6.89 -3.31 13.61
CA VAL A 67 7.70 -2.80 12.50
C VAL A 67 7.68 -1.27 12.48
N PRO A 68 8.81 -0.57 12.32
CA PRO A 68 8.85 0.90 12.39
C PRO A 68 8.02 1.61 11.32
N TYR A 69 7.92 1.03 10.12
CA TYR A 69 7.15 1.57 9.01
C TYR A 69 6.30 0.49 8.35
N ILE A 70 5.06 0.83 8.02
CA ILE A 70 4.15 -0.03 7.26
C ILE A 70 3.73 0.71 5.99
N LEU A 71 3.97 0.13 4.83
CA LEU A 71 3.54 0.65 3.54
C LEU A 71 2.36 -0.19 3.05
N GLY A 72 1.15 0.37 3.13
CA GLY A 72 -0.07 -0.26 2.64
C GLY A 72 -0.34 0.12 1.18
N VAL A 73 -0.74 -0.87 0.38
CA VAL A 73 -1.20 -0.67 -1.01
C VAL A 73 -2.53 -1.39 -1.21
N ARG A 74 -3.48 -0.75 -1.87
CA ARG A 74 -4.77 -1.36 -2.25
C ARG A 74 -5.16 -0.95 -3.66
N ILE A 75 -5.45 -1.94 -4.51
CA ILE A 75 -5.98 -1.70 -5.87
C ILE A 75 -7.50 -1.84 -5.86
N ARG A 76 -8.20 -1.07 -6.69
CA ARG A 76 -9.67 -1.14 -6.86
C ARG A 76 -10.10 -0.74 -8.26
N SER A 77 -11.13 -1.40 -8.79
CA SER A 77 -11.70 -1.16 -10.12
C SER A 77 -12.78 -0.09 -10.18
N ASN A 78 -13.40 0.28 -9.04
CA ASN A 78 -14.41 1.32 -8.96
C ASN A 78 -14.22 2.21 -7.71
N ASP A 79 -14.96 3.32 -7.65
CA ASP A 79 -15.05 4.18 -6.46
C ASP A 79 -15.91 3.55 -5.33
N GLN A 80 -16.38 2.32 -5.50
CA GLN A 80 -17.13 1.62 -4.48
C GLN A 80 -16.22 0.75 -3.59
N GLN A 81 -16.47 0.85 -2.29
CA GLN A 81 -15.86 0.15 -1.17
C GLN A 81 -14.54 0.71 -0.64
N GLY A 82 -14.59 1.20 0.61
CA GLY A 82 -13.49 1.44 1.55
C GLY A 82 -12.42 2.42 1.08
N ARG A 83 -11.78 3.15 2.00
CA ARG A 83 -10.43 3.68 1.73
C ARG A 83 -9.46 2.73 2.40
N LEU A 84 -8.27 2.51 1.82
CA LEU A 84 -7.18 1.77 2.49
C LEU A 84 -7.05 2.19 3.96
N GLN A 85 -7.05 3.49 4.22
CA GLN A 85 -7.00 4.05 5.56
C GLN A 85 -8.14 3.58 6.47
N VAL A 86 -9.38 3.51 5.97
CA VAL A 86 -10.55 3.07 6.75
C VAL A 86 -10.43 1.61 7.15
N ASN A 87 -9.96 0.75 6.24
CA ASN A 87 -9.79 -0.68 6.50
C ASN A 87 -8.58 -0.95 7.39
N ALA A 88 -7.52 -0.15 7.26
CA ALA A 88 -6.33 -0.25 8.09
C ALA A 88 -6.53 0.31 9.49
N HIS A 89 -7.39 1.32 9.64
CA HIS A 89 -7.55 2.08 10.88
C HIS A 89 -7.69 1.21 12.13
N PRO A 90 -8.55 0.18 12.20
CA PRO A 90 -8.72 -0.62 13.42
C PRO A 90 -7.43 -1.33 13.87
N HIS A 91 -6.53 -1.62 12.94
CA HIS A 91 -5.30 -2.36 13.20
C HIS A 91 -4.13 -1.44 13.56
N VAL A 92 -4.07 -0.25 12.97
CA VAL A 92 -2.97 0.70 13.17
C VAL A 92 -3.25 1.74 14.26
N GLN A 93 -4.50 1.80 14.75
CA GLN A 93 -4.93 2.76 15.76
C GLN A 93 -4.06 2.67 17.03
N ALA A 94 -3.78 3.82 17.63
CA ALA A 94 -2.93 4.03 18.81
C ALA A 94 -1.42 3.82 18.60
N ASN A 95 -0.99 2.92 17.71
CA ASN A 95 0.42 2.56 17.57
C ASN A 95 1.14 3.23 16.40
N TYR A 96 0.41 3.74 15.40
CA TYR A 96 1.00 4.31 14.19
C TYR A 96 0.35 5.63 13.77
N LEU A 97 1.15 6.49 13.13
CA LEU A 97 0.74 7.73 12.49
C LEU A 97 0.81 7.59 10.97
N THR A 98 -0.19 8.12 10.28
CA THR A 98 -0.15 8.28 8.81
C THR A 98 0.85 9.38 8.45
N LEU A 99 1.91 9.04 7.71
CA LEU A 99 2.88 10.01 7.20
C LEU A 99 2.50 10.56 5.83
N PHE A 100 2.21 9.65 4.90
CA PHE A 100 1.85 9.98 3.52
C PHE A 100 0.70 9.11 3.09
N ALA A 101 -0.21 9.67 2.31
CA ALA A 101 -1.30 8.93 1.70
C ALA A 101 -1.68 9.57 0.37
N ASP A 102 -1.95 8.74 -0.62
CA ASP A 102 -2.32 9.18 -1.96
C ASP A 102 -3.18 8.11 -2.66
N THR A 103 -3.91 8.53 -3.68
CA THR A 103 -4.67 7.65 -4.57
C THR A 103 -4.30 7.98 -6.01
N VAL A 104 -3.80 7.01 -6.77
CA VAL A 104 -3.40 7.21 -8.17
C VAL A 104 -4.16 6.32 -9.13
N ASP A 105 -4.44 6.84 -10.33
CA ASP A 105 -4.87 6.02 -11.46
C ASP A 105 -3.66 5.25 -11.99
N THR A 106 -3.79 3.94 -12.11
CA THR A 106 -2.66 3.00 -12.31
C THR A 106 -2.20 2.89 -13.77
N GLY A 107 -2.83 3.63 -14.68
CA GLY A 107 -2.61 3.50 -16.13
C GLY A 107 -3.11 2.19 -16.74
N VAL A 108 -3.61 1.24 -15.94
CA VAL A 108 -4.14 -0.05 -16.42
C VAL A 108 -5.66 0.01 -16.52
N PRO A 109 -6.24 -0.36 -17.68
CA PRO A 109 -7.68 -0.26 -17.89
C PRO A 109 -8.46 -1.24 -17.01
N ALA A 110 -9.54 -0.76 -16.39
CA ALA A 110 -10.45 -1.56 -15.59
C ALA A 110 -11.61 -2.12 -16.45
N PRO A 111 -12.17 -3.29 -16.10
CA PRO A 111 -13.26 -3.92 -16.85
C PRO A 111 -14.57 -3.11 -16.89
N LEU A 112 -14.80 -2.25 -15.90
CA LEU A 112 -16.05 -1.49 -15.70
C LEU A 112 -15.94 -0.01 -16.12
N GLU A 113 -15.06 0.28 -17.10
CA GLU A 113 -14.63 1.62 -17.55
C GLU A 113 -13.60 2.32 -16.65
N GLY A 114 -12.71 3.10 -17.28
CA GLY A 114 -11.63 3.83 -16.61
C GLY A 114 -10.37 2.99 -16.36
N ASN A 115 -9.52 3.46 -15.44
CA ASN A 115 -8.32 2.74 -14.98
C ASN A 115 -8.54 2.21 -13.57
N PHE A 116 -7.81 1.17 -13.17
CA PHE A 116 -7.72 0.83 -11.75
C PHE A 116 -7.14 2.00 -10.97
N ARG A 117 -7.59 2.14 -9.72
CA ARG A 117 -7.02 3.05 -8.74
C ARG A 117 -6.22 2.30 -7.69
N ALA A 118 -5.10 2.88 -7.27
CA ALA A 118 -4.31 2.39 -6.16
C ALA A 118 -4.34 3.41 -5.02
N ASP A 119 -4.82 2.99 -3.86
CA ASP A 119 -4.62 3.73 -2.61
C ASP A 119 -3.28 3.29 -2.01
N VAL A 120 -2.43 4.24 -1.63
CA VAL A 120 -1.12 4.01 -1.01
C VAL A 120 -1.03 4.80 0.27
N VAL A 121 -0.56 4.17 1.35
CA VAL A 121 -0.39 4.84 2.64
C VAL A 121 0.90 4.36 3.30
N LEU A 122 1.73 5.31 3.76
CA LEU A 122 2.87 5.04 4.62
C LEU A 122 2.54 5.40 6.06
N TYR A 123 2.61 4.42 6.95
CA TYR A 123 2.48 4.56 8.38
C TYR A 123 3.85 4.53 9.06
N LYS A 124 4.00 5.31 10.13
CA LYS A 124 5.17 5.29 11.02
C LYS A 124 4.74 4.98 12.44
N ARG A 125 5.43 4.07 13.12
CA ARG A 125 5.17 3.74 14.51
C ARG A 125 5.34 4.98 15.41
N CYS A 126 4.39 5.20 16.30
CA CYS A 126 4.51 6.17 17.37
C CYS A 126 5.64 5.74 18.31
N PRO A 127 6.48 6.67 18.79
CA PRO A 127 7.39 6.38 19.89
C PRO A 127 6.63 6.03 21.18
#